data_AF-A0A7M2RGB4-F1
#
_entry.id   AF-A0A7M2RGB4-F1
#
_cell.length_a   1.000
_cell.length_b   1.000
_cell.length_c   1.000
_cell.angle_alpha   90.00
_cell.angle_beta   90.00
_cell.angle_gamma   90.00
#
_symmetry.space_group_name_H-M   'P 1'
#
loop_
_entity.id
_entity.type
_entity.pdbx_description
1 polymer ?
#
loop_
_entity_poly.entity_id
_entity_poly.type
_entity_poly.pdbx_seq_one_letter_code
_entity_poly.pdbx_strand_id
1 'polypeptide(L)' 'MEDKQKICDQLVTALELTRALYDLESLEYNPQSETVRATFTTRGHKIVNVAADSGIAMIRDIIGQIV' A
#
# COMPACT_ATOMS: atom_id res chain seq x y z
N MET A 1 -7.73 4.11 -17.11
CA MET A 1 -7.39 4.47 -15.71
C MET A 1 -6.74 3.24 -15.10
N GLU A 2 -5.68 3.41 -14.31
CA GLU A 2 -5.00 2.29 -13.65
C GLU A 2 -5.89 1.66 -12.58
N ASP A 3 -5.80 0.34 -12.41
CA ASP A 3 -6.47 -0.38 -11.34
C ASP A 3 -5.59 -0.34 -10.07
N LYS A 4 -5.74 0.74 -9.29
CA LYS A 4 -4.93 1.01 -8.11
C LYS A 4 -5.09 -0.06 -7.02
N GLN A 5 -6.28 -0.66 -6.88
CA GLN A 5 -6.46 -1.75 -5.92
C GLN A 5 -5.70 -2.99 -6.38
N LYS A 6 -5.82 -3.37 -7.65
CA LYS A 6 -5.07 -4.51 -8.18
C LYS A 6 -3.55 -4.32 -8.07
N ILE A 7 -3.05 -3.10 -8.25
CA ILE A 7 -1.64 -2.78 -7.98
C ILE A 7 -1.28 -3.05 -6.52
N CYS A 8 -2.10 -2.56 -5.58
CA CYS A 8 -1.91 -2.80 -4.15
C CYS A 8 -1.88 -4.30 -3.80
N ASP A 9 -2.81 -5.08 -4.35
CA ASP A 9 -2.88 -6.54 -4.11
C ASP A 9 -1.60 -7.26 -4.56
N GLN A 10 -1.12 -6.96 -5.78
CA GLN A 10 0.12 -7.54 -6.29
C GLN A 10 1.36 -7.06 -5.53
N LEU A 11 1.33 -5.81 -5.05
CA LEU A 11 2.41 -5.25 -4.26
C LEU A 11 2.51 -5.95 -2.89
N VAL A 12 1.41 -6.25 -2.21
CA VAL A 12 1.41 -7.03 -0.96
C VAL A 12 2.17 -8.35 -1.14
N THR A 13 1.81 -9.14 -2.16
CA THR A 13 2.46 -10.43 -2.45
C THR A 13 3.97 -10.30 -2.69
N ALA A 14 4.43 -9.18 -3.26
CA ALA A 14 5.87 -8.94 -3.44
C ALA A 14 6.55 -8.51 -2.13
N LEU A 15 5.89 -7.66 -1.33
CA LEU A 15 6.47 -7.04 -0.13
C LEU A 15 6.50 -7.96 1.08
N GLU A 16 5.53 -8.87 1.22
CA GLU A 16 5.50 -9.88 2.29
C GLU A 16 6.71 -10.83 2.23
N LEU A 17 7.33 -10.98 1.05
CA LEU A 17 8.54 -11.75 0.86
C LEU A 17 9.80 -11.03 1.36
N THR A 18 9.69 -9.77 1.77
CA THR A 18 10.81 -8.99 2.30
C THR A 18 10.87 -9.08 3.82
N ARG A 19 12.08 -9.07 4.39
CA ARG A 19 12.26 -9.05 5.85
C ARG A 19 11.58 -7.85 6.52
N ALA A 20 11.49 -6.71 5.84
CA ALA A 20 10.98 -5.47 6.43
C ALA A 20 9.45 -5.45 6.55
N LEU A 21 8.75 -6.16 5.67
CA LEU A 21 7.29 -6.12 5.52
C LEU A 21 6.66 -7.52 5.55
N TYR A 22 7.33 -8.49 6.17
CA TYR A 22 6.87 -9.89 6.27
C TYR A 22 5.50 -10.07 6.93
N ASP A 23 5.06 -9.07 7.69
CA ASP A 23 3.79 -9.04 8.40
C ASP A 23 2.77 -8.10 7.77
N LEU A 24 3.05 -7.53 6.58
CA LEU A 24 2.09 -6.74 5.80
C LEU A 24 1.00 -7.67 5.26
N GLU A 25 -0.24 -7.44 5.71
CA GLU A 25 -1.40 -8.27 5.41
C GLU A 25 -2.22 -7.73 4.22
N SER A 26 -2.46 -6.42 4.20
CA SER A 26 -3.26 -5.79 3.14
C SER A 26 -2.80 -4.37 2.82
N LEU A 27 -3.05 -3.98 1.56
CA LEU A 27 -3.01 -2.60 1.08
C LEU A 27 -4.38 -2.30 0.45
N GLU A 28 -5.19 -1.48 1.11
CA GLU A 28 -6.54 -1.17 0.68
C GLU A 28 -6.62 0.28 0.18
N TYR A 29 -6.85 0.44 -1.12
CA TYR A 29 -7.03 1.75 -1.75
C TYR A 29 -8.46 2.25 -1.57
N ASN A 30 -8.61 3.44 -1.01
CA ASN A 30 -9.87 4.14 -0.87
C ASN A 30 -9.97 5.26 -1.94
N PRO A 31 -10.86 5.13 -2.94
CA PRO A 31 -10.98 6.13 -3.99
C PRO A 31 -11.69 7.42 -3.55
N GLN A 32 -12.43 7.42 -2.44
CA GLN A 32 -13.11 8.61 -1.93
C GLN A 32 -12.15 9.56 -1.19
N SER A 33 -11.22 9.00 -0.41
CA SER A 33 -10.21 9.78 0.32
C SER A 33 -8.86 9.84 -0.39
N GLU A 34 -8.67 9.09 -1.48
CA GLU A 34 -7.40 8.87 -2.16
C GLU A 34 -6.27 8.50 -1.19
N THR A 35 -6.54 7.49 -0.35
CA THR A 35 -5.58 6.96 0.61
C THR A 35 -5.40 5.46 0.44
N VAL A 36 -4.26 4.95 0.90
CA VAL A 36 -4.02 3.51 1.05
C VAL A 36 -3.88 3.17 2.52
N ARG A 37 -4.68 2.22 3.00
CA ARG A 37 -4.54 1.64 4.33
C ARG A 37 -3.63 0.42 4.24
N ALA A 38 -2.47 0.49 4.89
CA ALA A 38 -1.58 -0.64 5.07
C ALA A 38 -1.87 -1.31 6.41
N THR A 39 -2.32 -2.56 6.39
CA THR A 39 -2.61 -3.34 7.61
C THR A 39 -1.49 -4.35 7.84
N PHE A 40 -1.02 -4.44 9.08
CA PHE A 40 0.04 -5.34 9.51
C PHE A 40 -0.48 -6.26 10.61
N THR A 41 -0.12 -7.54 10.55
CA THR A 41 -0.55 -8.52 11.56
C THR A 41 0.03 -8.24 12.95
N THR A 42 1.19 -7.56 13.04
CA THR A 42 1.85 -7.29 14.34
C THR A 42 1.94 -5.82 14.73
N ARG A 43 1.76 -4.89 13.79
CA ARG A 43 2.05 -3.44 13.96
C ARG A 43 0.85 -2.52 13.84
N GLY A 44 -0.36 -3.07 13.68
CA GLY A 44 -1.58 -2.28 13.49
C GLY A 44 -1.72 -1.81 12.04
N HIS A 45 -2.02 -0.53 11.79
CA HIS A 45 -2.17 -0.02 10.44
C HIS A 45 -1.57 1.37 10.25
N LYS A 46 -1.17 1.68 9.01
CA LYS A 46 -0.75 3.00 8.57
C LYS A 46 -1.65 3.48 7.44
N ILE A 47 -1.84 4.79 7.32
CA ILE A 47 -2.57 5.42 6.22
C ILE A 47 -1.58 6.24 5.40
N VAL A 48 -1.57 6.02 4.09
CA VAL A 48 -0.72 6.70 3.12
C VAL A 48 -1.61 7.58 2.25
N ASN A 49 -1.30 8.87 2.14
CA ASN A 49 -1.97 9.78 1.21
C ASN A 49 -1.40 9.56 -0.20
N VAL A 50 -2.29 9.34 -1.17
CA VAL A 50 -1.94 9.07 -2.58
C VAL A 50 -2.82 9.90 -3.53
N ALA A 51 -3.24 11.08 -3.06
CA ALA A 51 -4.08 12.01 -3.79
C ALA A 51 -3.42 12.45 -5.10
N ALA A 52 -4.17 12.37 -6.20
CA ALA A 52 -3.69 12.68 -7.55
C ALA A 52 -2.50 11.83 -8.07
N ASP A 53 -2.13 10.75 -7.38
CA ASP A 53 -1.03 9.89 -7.82
C ASP A 53 -1.40 9.02 -9.02
N SER A 54 -0.42 8.78 -9.89
CA SER A 54 -0.39 7.62 -10.78
C SER A 54 -0.04 6.35 -10.00
N GLY A 55 -0.22 5.18 -10.62
CA GLY A 55 0.12 3.89 -9.99
C GLY A 55 1.57 3.83 -9.48
N ILE A 56 2.53 4.37 -10.23
CA ILE A 56 3.94 4.37 -9.81
C ILE A 56 4.25 5.36 -8.69
N ALA A 57 3.59 6.53 -8.68
CA ALA A 57 3.73 7.51 -7.61
C ALA A 57 3.16 6.96 -6.29
N MET A 58 1.99 6.32 -6.37
CA MET A 58 1.36 5.61 -5.27
C MET A 58 2.27 4.52 -4.68
N ILE A 59 2.91 3.68 -5.52
CA ILE A 59 3.85 2.66 -5.04
C ILE A 59 5.02 3.31 -4.27
N ARG A 60 5.63 4.35 -4.83
CA ARG A 60 6.74 5.06 -4.18
C ARG A 60 6.33 5.58 -2.80
N ASP A 61 5.15 6.18 -2.72
CA ASP A 61 4.65 6.79 -1.50
C ASP A 61 4.29 5.75 -0.44
N ILE A 62 3.72 4.61 -0.84
CA ILE A 62 3.52 3.44 0.04
C ILE A 62 4.87 3.01 0.62
N ILE A 63 5.86 2.66 -0.22
CA ILE A 63 7.15 2.14 0.25
C ILE A 63 7.86 3.14 1.18
N GLY A 64 7.84 4.43 0.85
CA GLY A 64 8.49 5.46 1.65
C GLY A 64 7.88 5.70 3.04
N GLN A 65 6.61 5.34 3.24
CA GLN A 65 5.87 5.64 4.48
C GLN A 65 5.60 4.39 5.34
N ILE A 66 5.56 3.19 4.76
CA ILE A 66 5.20 1.98 5.50
C ILE A 66 6.40 1.22 6.09
N VAL A 67 7.58 1.35 5.49
CA VAL A 67 8.84 0.75 5.98
C VAL A 67 9.28 1.37 7.30
#